data_AF-A0A3D3TCD5-F1
#
_entry.id   AF-A0A3D3TCD5-F1
#
_cell.length_a   1.000
_cell.length_b   1.000
_cell.length_c   1.000
_cell.angle_alpha   90.00
_cell.angle_beta   90.00
_cell.angle_gamma   90.00
#
_symmetry.space_group_name_H-M   'P 1'
#
loop_
_entity.id
_entity.type
_entity.pdbx_description
1 polymer ?
#
loop_
_entity_poly.entity_id
_entity_poly.type
_entity_poly.pdbx_seq_one_letter_code
_entity_poly.pdbx_strand_id
1 'polypeptide(L)'
;MYIIFGEEIVDSDEIREIIEKNSNFTVDRDMCKGTKREDIVAYQLSIPVNILNENLAENYNLDEISEEELFEEYINLSEEMALKLQDFMPKYSLVNSISYKWDNSIDVIKTVFTMAYIGLGQLKLNDVSRRLLNELD
;
A
#
# COMPACT_ATOMS: atom_id res chain seq x y z
N MET A 1 11.03 13.15 -2.85
CA MET A 1 12.02 12.61 -3.83
C MET A 1 11.37 12.76 -5.19
N TYR A 2 12.06 13.36 -6.16
CA TYR A 2 11.50 13.50 -7.50
C TYR A 2 11.57 12.18 -8.26
N ILE A 3 10.43 11.80 -8.86
CA ILE A 3 10.22 10.55 -9.58
C ILE A 3 9.92 10.88 -11.04
N ILE A 4 10.62 10.22 -11.96
CA ILE A 4 10.38 10.27 -13.39
C ILE A 4 9.10 9.49 -13.69
N PHE A 5 8.07 10.18 -14.16
CA PHE A 5 6.75 9.62 -14.37
C PHE A 5 6.27 9.91 -15.80
N GLY A 6 6.61 9.01 -16.73
CA GLY A 6 6.38 9.27 -18.16
C GLY A 6 7.24 10.45 -18.64
N GLU A 7 6.59 11.54 -19.05
CA GLU A 7 7.24 12.80 -19.43
C GLU A 7 7.21 13.85 -18.30
N GLU A 8 6.62 13.51 -17.16
CA GLU A 8 6.44 14.39 -16.01
C GLU A 8 7.39 14.02 -14.86
N ILE A 9 7.49 14.94 -13.91
CA ILE A 9 8.19 14.71 -12.64
C ILE A 9 7.15 14.84 -11.53
N VAL A 10 7.09 13.82 -10.68
CA VAL A 10 6.21 13.79 -9.51
C VAL A 10 7.07 13.84 -8.26
N ASP A 11 6.65 14.59 -7.23
CA ASP A 11 7.29 14.51 -5.92
C ASP A 11 6.66 13.40 -5.08
N SER A 12 7.49 12.54 -4.50
CA SER A 12 7.04 11.53 -3.57
C SER A 12 6.26 12.16 -2.41
N ASP A 13 6.66 13.33 -1.90
CA ASP A 13 5.93 13.99 -0.81
C ASP A 13 4.49 14.39 -1.22
N GLU A 14 4.24 14.76 -2.48
CA GLU A 14 2.88 15.01 -2.98
C GLU A 14 2.04 13.73 -3.00
N ILE A 15 2.64 12.59 -3.39
CA ILE A 15 1.96 11.29 -3.39
C ILE A 15 1.64 10.85 -1.96
N ARG A 16 2.55 11.07 -1.01
CA ARG A 16 2.29 10.84 0.41
C ARG A 16 1.05 11.60 0.86
N GLU A 17 0.98 12.90 0.56
CA GLU A 17 -0.17 13.72 0.93
C GLU A 17 -1.47 13.25 0.27
N ILE A 18 -1.42 12.81 -0.99
CA ILE A 18 -2.58 12.24 -1.68
C ILE A 18 -3.09 11.00 -0.94
N ILE A 19 -2.21 10.10 -0.51
CA ILE A 19 -2.58 8.89 0.24
C ILE A 19 -3.26 9.26 1.56
N GLU A 20 -2.61 10.10 2.38
CA GLU A 20 -3.12 10.45 3.72
C GLU A 20 -4.40 11.29 3.67
N LYS A 21 -4.63 12.08 2.61
CA LYS A 21 -5.86 12.89 2.44
C LYS A 21 -7.05 12.11 1.89
N ASN A 22 -6.81 11.05 1.12
CA ASN A 22 -7.87 10.35 0.38
C ASN A 22 -8.12 8.92 0.88
N SER A 23 -7.51 8.51 1.99
CA SER A 23 -7.68 7.16 2.54
C SER A 23 -7.51 7.12 4.06
N ASN A 24 -7.79 5.95 4.63
CA ASN A 24 -7.52 5.65 6.04
C ASN A 24 -6.09 5.15 6.29
N PHE A 25 -5.23 5.13 5.26
CA PHE A 25 -3.83 4.74 5.43
C PHE A 25 -3.01 5.88 6.02
N THR A 26 -2.09 5.51 6.90
CA THR A 26 -0.96 6.36 7.31
C THR A 26 0.29 5.93 6.57
N VAL A 27 1.11 6.88 6.13
CA VAL A 27 2.43 6.58 5.54
C VAL A 27 3.47 6.52 6.66
N ASP A 28 3.87 5.31 7.04
CA ASP A 28 4.83 5.09 8.13
C ASP A 28 6.28 5.37 7.69
N ARG A 29 6.62 4.98 6.46
CA ARG A 29 7.99 5.05 5.95
C ARG A 29 8.03 5.29 4.45
N ASP A 30 8.85 6.25 4.02
CA ASP A 30 9.28 6.40 2.63
C ASP A 30 10.31 5.32 2.27
N MET A 31 10.00 4.53 1.24
CA MET A 31 10.85 3.45 0.74
C MET A 31 11.41 3.73 -0.67
N CYS A 32 11.21 4.92 -1.23
CA CYS A 32 11.57 5.26 -2.61
C CYS A 32 13.07 5.03 -2.88
N LYS A 33 13.95 5.37 -1.92
CA LYS A 33 15.40 5.12 -2.03
C LYS A 33 15.74 3.62 -2.10
N GLY A 34 14.98 2.77 -1.41
CA GLY A 34 15.17 1.32 -1.38
C GLY A 34 14.85 0.65 -2.72
N THR A 35 14.01 1.28 -3.55
CA THR A 35 13.68 0.77 -4.89
C THR A 35 14.92 0.67 -5.79
N LYS A 36 15.92 1.53 -5.56
CA LYS A 36 17.10 1.78 -6.42
C LYS A 36 16.71 2.24 -7.83
N ARG A 37 15.57 2.93 -7.93
CA ARG A 37 15.00 3.45 -9.17
C ARG A 37 14.53 4.88 -8.99
N GLU A 38 14.58 5.64 -10.06
CA GLU A 38 14.12 7.03 -10.10
C GLU A 38 12.70 7.15 -10.66
N ASP A 39 12.08 6.05 -11.06
CA ASP A 39 10.76 5.99 -11.73
C ASP A 39 9.69 5.21 -10.91
N ILE A 40 9.94 4.97 -9.61
CA ILE A 40 9.03 4.26 -8.71
C ILE A 40 8.89 4.99 -7.38
N VAL A 41 7.65 5.23 -6.98
CA VAL A 41 7.28 5.60 -5.61
C VAL A 41 7.05 4.33 -4.79
N ALA A 42 7.52 4.32 -3.55
CA ALA A 42 7.29 3.21 -2.63
C ALA A 42 7.11 3.69 -1.19
N TYR A 43 6.10 3.13 -0.51
CA TYR A 43 5.78 3.43 0.87
C TYR A 43 5.50 2.17 1.66
N GLN A 44 5.85 2.21 2.95
CA GLN A 44 5.20 1.38 3.95
C GLN A 44 3.99 2.15 4.48
N LEU A 45 2.82 1.57 4.30
CA LEU A 45 1.55 2.06 4.82
C LEU A 45 1.16 1.26 6.06
N SER A 46 0.32 1.88 6.89
CA SER A 46 -0.46 1.19 7.89
C SER A 46 -1.93 1.59 7.85
N ILE A 47 -2.80 0.62 8.12
CA ILE A 47 -4.23 0.86 8.33
C ILE A 47 -4.66 0.27 9.69
N PRO A 48 -5.39 1.03 10.53
CA PRO A 48 -5.88 0.52 11.80
C PRO A 48 -6.86 -0.64 11.66
N VAL A 49 -6.72 -1.67 12.49
CA VAL A 49 -7.59 -2.86 12.47
C VAL A 49 -9.04 -2.51 12.77
N ASN A 50 -9.30 -1.50 13.60
CA ASN A 50 -10.68 -1.05 13.85
C ASN A 50 -11.40 -0.57 12.57
N ILE A 51 -10.70 0.10 11.65
CA ILE A 51 -11.27 0.51 10.37
C ILE A 51 -11.57 -0.71 9.50
N LEU A 52 -10.70 -1.71 9.49
CA LEU A 52 -10.94 -2.96 8.77
C LEU A 52 -12.14 -3.71 9.33
N ASN A 53 -12.25 -3.78 10.66
CA ASN A 53 -13.38 -4.40 11.35
C ASN A 53 -14.71 -3.74 11.05
N GLU A 54 -14.75 -2.40 10.98
CA GLU A 54 -15.95 -1.67 10.59
C GLU A 54 -16.46 -2.10 9.20
N ASN A 55 -15.54 -2.37 8.25
CA ASN A 55 -15.89 -2.83 6.91
C ASN A 55 -16.25 -4.33 6.87
N LEU A 56 -15.50 -5.19 7.57
CA LEU A 56 -15.75 -6.63 7.59
C LEU A 56 -17.05 -6.99 8.33
N ALA A 57 -17.38 -6.27 9.41
CA ALA A 57 -18.59 -6.48 10.19
C ALA A 57 -19.89 -6.29 9.37
N GLU A 58 -19.84 -5.64 8.21
CA GLU A 58 -20.98 -5.54 7.29
C GLU A 58 -21.39 -6.90 6.71
N ASN A 59 -20.43 -7.82 6.56
CA ASN A 59 -20.62 -9.10 5.89
C ASN A 59 -20.32 -10.33 6.77
N TYR A 60 -19.65 -10.12 7.91
CA TYR A 60 -19.13 -11.19 8.76
C TYR A 60 -19.48 -10.96 10.25
N ASN A 61 -19.72 -12.05 10.98
CA ASN A 61 -19.71 -12.01 12.45
C ASN A 61 -18.27 -12.24 12.95
N LEU A 62 -17.58 -11.16 13.31
CA LEU A 62 -16.15 -11.20 13.67
C LEU A 62 -15.86 -12.07 14.90
N ASP A 63 -16.84 -12.24 15.80
CA ASP A 63 -16.68 -13.07 17.01
C ASP A 63 -16.69 -14.58 16.71
N GLU A 64 -17.10 -14.98 15.50
CA GLU A 64 -17.19 -16.38 15.06
C GLU A 64 -16.04 -16.82 14.15
N ILE A 65 -15.11 -15.91 13.83
CA ILE A 65 -13.99 -16.14 12.91
C ILE A 65 -12.71 -16.36 13.73
N SER A 66 -11.88 -17.29 13.29
CA SER A 66 -10.57 -17.51 13.93
C SER A 66 -9.61 -16.34 13.71
N GLU A 67 -8.62 -16.17 14.57
CA GLU A 67 -7.60 -15.12 14.42
C GLU A 67 -6.81 -15.24 13.11
N GLU A 68 -6.56 -16.47 12.66
CA GLU A 68 -5.87 -16.76 11.38
C GLU A 68 -6.72 -16.33 10.19
N GLU A 69 -8.01 -16.69 10.17
CA GLU A 69 -8.94 -16.25 9.12
C GLU A 69 -9.13 -14.73 9.14
N LEU A 70 -9.27 -14.11 10.32
CA LEU A 70 -9.34 -12.65 10.45
C LEU A 70 -8.08 -11.98 9.89
N PHE A 71 -6.91 -12.54 10.19
CA PHE A 71 -5.66 -12.01 9.65
C PHE A 71 -5.65 -12.06 8.12
N GLU A 72 -6.04 -13.17 7.51
CA GLU A 72 -6.14 -13.28 6.04
C GLU A 72 -7.13 -12.25 5.46
N GLU A 73 -8.30 -12.08 6.07
CA GLU A 73 -9.29 -11.07 5.64
C GLU A 73 -8.75 -9.64 5.78
N TYR A 74 -8.02 -9.35 6.86
CA TYR A 74 -7.37 -8.05 7.04
C TYR A 74 -6.29 -7.79 5.98
N ILE A 75 -5.50 -8.80 5.62
CA ILE A 75 -4.51 -8.71 4.54
C ILE A 75 -5.22 -8.39 3.22
N ASN A 76 -6.23 -9.18 2.86
CA ASN A 76 -6.98 -9.04 1.61
C ASN A 76 -7.66 -7.66 1.50
N LEU A 77 -8.37 -7.25 2.55
CA LEU A 77 -9.08 -5.97 2.56
C LEU A 77 -8.10 -4.78 2.50
N SER A 78 -6.99 -4.85 3.23
CA SER A 78 -5.95 -3.81 3.19
C SER A 78 -5.35 -3.68 1.79
N GLU A 79 -5.10 -4.79 1.08
CA GLU A 79 -4.65 -4.73 -0.31
C GLU A 79 -5.71 -4.14 -1.24
N GLU A 80 -6.97 -4.55 -1.13
CA GLU A 80 -8.05 -4.00 -1.95
C GLU A 80 -8.17 -2.47 -1.76
N MET A 81 -8.16 -2.01 -0.52
CA MET A 81 -8.21 -0.59 -0.19
C MET A 81 -6.97 0.16 -0.71
N ALA A 82 -5.78 -0.43 -0.63
CA ALA A 82 -4.56 0.18 -1.14
C ALA A 82 -4.55 0.25 -2.67
N LEU A 83 -5.10 -0.74 -3.38
CA LEU A 83 -5.23 -0.72 -4.83
C LEU A 83 -6.19 0.40 -5.31
N LYS A 84 -7.27 0.67 -4.55
CA LYS A 84 -8.20 1.77 -4.84
C LYS A 84 -7.55 3.16 -4.80
N LEU A 85 -6.39 3.31 -4.13
CA LEU A 85 -5.63 4.57 -4.16
C LEU A 85 -5.25 4.99 -5.58
N GLN A 86 -5.14 4.04 -6.54
CA GLN A 86 -4.83 4.33 -7.93
C GLN A 86 -5.77 5.37 -8.55
N ASP A 87 -7.04 5.45 -8.11
CA ASP A 87 -8.03 6.41 -8.60
C ASP A 87 -7.66 7.86 -8.26
N PHE A 88 -6.84 8.07 -7.22
CA PHE A 88 -6.36 9.39 -6.80
C PHE A 88 -4.93 9.69 -7.28
N MET A 89 -4.24 8.69 -7.82
CA MET A 89 -2.86 8.84 -8.30
C MET A 89 -2.80 9.59 -9.64
N PRO A 90 -1.63 10.13 -10.03
CA PRO A 90 -1.44 10.73 -11.34
C PRO A 90 -1.94 9.84 -12.48
N LYS A 91 -2.41 10.46 -13.55
CA LYS A 91 -2.95 9.75 -14.71
C LYS A 91 -1.92 8.76 -15.25
N TYR A 92 -2.37 7.56 -15.63
CA TYR A 92 -1.50 6.47 -16.11
C TYR A 92 -0.59 5.86 -15.04
N SER A 93 -0.96 5.98 -13.76
CA SER A 93 -0.36 5.19 -12.69
C SER A 93 -0.72 3.71 -12.80
N LEU A 94 0.29 2.88 -12.58
CA LEU A 94 0.13 1.51 -12.11
C LEU A 94 0.47 1.47 -10.63
N VAL A 95 -0.40 0.83 -9.86
CA VAL A 95 -0.18 0.56 -8.44
C VAL A 95 0.01 -0.93 -8.21
N ASN A 96 0.81 -1.26 -7.19
CA ASN A 96 0.81 -2.57 -6.57
C ASN A 96 0.85 -2.41 -5.05
N SER A 97 0.17 -3.30 -4.34
CA SER A 97 0.18 -3.37 -2.89
C SER A 97 0.45 -4.79 -2.41
N ILE A 98 1.19 -4.94 -1.32
CA ILE A 98 1.38 -6.23 -0.63
C ILE A 98 1.23 -6.01 0.88
N SER A 99 0.14 -6.50 1.46
CA SER A 99 -0.05 -6.50 2.91
C SER A 99 0.63 -7.73 3.50
N TYR A 100 1.30 -7.58 4.65
CA TYR A 100 2.22 -8.63 5.10
C TYR A 100 2.33 -8.85 6.61
N LYS A 101 1.83 -7.93 7.44
CA LYS A 101 1.99 -8.06 8.89
C LYS A 101 0.83 -7.41 9.62
N TRP A 102 0.31 -8.12 10.62
CA TRP A 102 -0.49 -7.52 11.70
C TRP A 102 0.46 -7.12 12.84
N ASP A 103 0.65 -5.82 13.02
CA ASP A 103 1.43 -5.28 14.12
C ASP A 103 0.55 -5.10 15.36
N ASN A 104 0.42 -6.17 16.13
CA ASN A 104 -0.38 -6.21 17.37
C ASN A 104 0.02 -5.16 18.43
N SER A 105 1.21 -4.55 18.33
CA SER A 105 1.65 -3.55 19.33
C SER A 105 0.90 -2.21 19.21
N ILE A 106 0.46 -1.89 18.00
CA ILE A 106 -0.29 -0.67 17.67
C ILE A 106 -1.58 -0.97 16.92
N ASP A 107 -1.91 -2.25 16.77
CA ASP A 107 -3.11 -2.81 16.15
C ASP A 107 -3.39 -2.29 14.74
N VAL A 108 -2.40 -2.47 13.85
CA VAL A 108 -2.49 -2.08 12.44
C VAL A 108 -2.03 -3.19 11.50
N ILE A 109 -2.53 -3.18 10.27
CA ILE A 109 -1.97 -3.96 9.17
C ILE A 109 -0.93 -3.13 8.44
N LYS A 110 0.23 -3.72 8.15
CA LYS A 110 1.30 -3.12 7.34
C LYS A 110 1.18 -3.56 5.89
N THR A 111 1.33 -2.58 4.99
CA THR A 111 1.22 -2.77 3.55
C THR A 111 2.38 -2.07 2.83
N VAL A 112 3.06 -2.78 1.94
CA VAL A 112 3.97 -2.15 0.96
C VAL A 112 3.12 -1.64 -0.18
N PHE A 113 3.14 -0.34 -0.43
CA PHE A 113 2.52 0.30 -1.58
C PHE A 113 3.61 0.74 -2.56
N THR A 114 3.41 0.48 -3.85
CA THR A 114 4.28 0.99 -4.91
C THR A 114 3.45 1.55 -6.05
N MET A 115 4.00 2.57 -6.70
CA MET A 115 3.40 3.22 -7.84
C MET A 115 4.46 3.54 -8.89
N ALA A 116 4.12 3.38 -10.16
CA ALA A 116 4.95 3.79 -11.28
C ALA A 116 4.10 4.23 -12.48
N TYR A 117 4.73 4.89 -13.45
CA TYR A 117 4.08 5.15 -14.73
C TYR A 117 3.82 3.84 -15.48
N ILE A 118 2.68 3.74 -16.18
CA ILE A 118 2.25 2.52 -16.88
C ILE A 118 3.28 1.96 -17.86
N GLY A 119 4.14 2.83 -18.43
CA GLY A 119 5.23 2.42 -19.32
C GLY A 119 6.30 1.51 -18.67
N LEU A 120 6.39 1.48 -17.33
CA LEU A 120 7.27 0.54 -16.62
C LEU A 120 6.79 -0.91 -16.79
N GLY A 121 5.48 -1.12 -16.72
CA GLY A 121 4.80 -2.41 -16.77
C GLY A 121 4.67 -3.13 -15.42
N GLN A 122 3.55 -3.81 -15.22
CA GLN A 122 3.17 -4.46 -13.95
C GLN A 122 4.21 -5.48 -13.45
N LEU A 123 4.80 -6.28 -14.35
CA LEU A 123 5.76 -7.32 -13.96
C LEU A 123 6.98 -6.73 -13.22
N LYS A 124 7.48 -5.58 -13.67
CA LYS A 124 8.60 -4.90 -13.03
C LYS A 124 8.18 -4.27 -11.70
N LEU A 125 7.00 -3.66 -11.64
CA LEU A 125 6.48 -3.09 -10.41
C LEU A 125 6.30 -4.16 -9.31
N ASN A 126 5.80 -5.33 -9.70
CA ASN A 126 5.64 -6.48 -8.80
C ASN A 126 6.98 -7.03 -8.30
N ASP A 127 8.00 -7.13 -9.17
CA ASP A 127 9.36 -7.53 -8.76
C ASP A 127 9.94 -6.59 -7.69
N VAL A 128 9.80 -5.27 -7.92
CA VAL A 128 10.26 -4.26 -6.96
C VAL A 128 9.50 -4.37 -5.65
N SER A 129 8.17 -4.49 -5.70
CA SER A 129 7.33 -4.62 -4.50
C SER A 129 7.75 -5.82 -3.64
N ARG A 130 7.98 -6.98 -4.26
CA ARG A 130 8.43 -8.19 -3.55
C ARG A 130 9.83 -8.03 -2.95
N ARG A 131 10.74 -7.37 -3.66
CA ARG A 131 12.07 -7.08 -3.13
C ARG A 131 12.00 -6.18 -1.90
N LEU A 132 11.17 -5.12 -1.95
CA LEU A 132 10.97 -4.23 -0.81
C LEU A 132 10.36 -4.95 0.38
N LEU A 133 9.39 -5.85 0.15
CA LEU A 133 8.82 -6.68 1.20
C LEU A 133 9.89 -7.51 1.91
N ASN A 134 10.77 -8.19 1.16
CA ASN A 134 11.85 -8.99 1.73
C ASN A 134 12.91 -8.18 2.51
N GLU A 135 12.91 -6.84 2.41
CA GLU A 135 13.77 -5.97 3.21
C GLU A 135 13.11 -5.55 4.54
N LEU A 136 11.80 -5.79 4.70
CA LEU A 136 10.99 -5.46 5.88
C LEU A 136 10.76 -6.65 6.81
N ASP A 137 10.87 -7.86 6.26
CA ASP A 137 10.80 -9.16 6.96
C ASP A 137 12.14 -9.50 7.63
#